data_AF-A0A7J4J8M8-F1
#
_entry.id   AF-A0A7J4J8M8-F1
#
_cell.length_a   1.000
_cell.length_b   1.000
_cell.length_c   1.000
_cell.angle_alpha   90.00
_cell.angle_beta   90.00
_cell.angle_gamma   90.00
#
_symmetry.space_group_name_H-M   'P 1'
#
loop_
_entity.id
_entity.type
_entity.pdbx_description
1 polymer ?
#
loop_
_entity_poly.entity_id
_entity_poly.type
_entity_poly.pdbx_seq_one_letter_code
_entity_poly.pdbx_strand_id
1 'polypeptide(L)'
;MELVWLALGGIDLLLIYYFFGRRFVLARKPFSCKRCGLCCRLRVKPTADDVARIEIAGYKKRDFLDARGNLKRTPAGFCTFFEFKDSLAACSIQNAKPKLCASWPEGKIFGVKYDDTRCSQYKGKLI
;
A
#
# COMPACT_ATOMS: atom_id res chain seq x y z
N MET A 1 -33.42 -36.31 -23.29
CA MET A 1 -32.18 -35.68 -23.84
C MET A 1 -32.18 -34.16 -23.67
N GLU A 2 -32.81 -33.61 -22.64
CA GLU A 2 -32.96 -32.15 -22.45
C GLU A 2 -32.02 -31.58 -21.36
N LEU A 3 -31.48 -32.43 -20.48
CA LEU A 3 -30.67 -32.01 -19.33
C LEU A 3 -29.20 -31.70 -19.66
N VAL A 4 -28.71 -32.10 -20.83
CA VAL A 4 -27.29 -31.94 -21.22
C VAL A 4 -26.98 -30.52 -21.71
N TRP A 5 -27.95 -29.84 -22.34
CA TRP A 5 -27.78 -28.48 -22.86
C TRP A 5 -27.73 -27.41 -21.75
N LEU A 6 -28.44 -27.61 -20.64
CA LEU A 6 -28.37 -26.71 -19.48
C LEU A 6 -27.03 -26.80 -18.74
N ALA A 7 -26.42 -27.98 -18.71
CA ALA A 7 -25.13 -28.20 -18.05
C ALA A 7 -23.96 -27.60 -18.85
N LEU A 8 -23.99 -27.69 -20.19
CA LEU A 8 -22.94 -27.14 -21.05
C LEU A 8 -22.96 -25.60 -21.06
N GLY A 9 -24.13 -24.97 -21.18
CA GLY A 9 -24.23 -23.50 -21.15
C GLY A 9 -23.80 -22.87 -19.82
N GLY A 10 -24.00 -23.57 -18.69
CA GLY A 10 -23.54 -23.12 -17.37
C GLY A 10 -22.02 -23.20 -17.20
N ILE A 11 -21.39 -24.24 -17.76
CA ILE A 11 -19.93 -24.42 -17.75
C ILE A 11 -19.27 -23.35 -18.63
N ASP A 12 -19.80 -23.08 -19.82
CA ASP A 12 -19.27 -22.07 -20.73
C ASP A 12 -19.33 -20.66 -20.12
N LEU A 13 -20.44 -20.30 -19.46
CA LEU A 13 -20.55 -19.03 -18.73
C LEU A 13 -19.57 -18.92 -17.56
N LEU A 14 -19.35 -20.02 -16.83
CA LEU A 14 -18.37 -20.08 -15.73
C LEU A 14 -16.94 -19.92 -16.25
N LEU A 15 -16.60 -20.55 -17.36
CA LEU A 15 -15.29 -20.42 -18.01
C LEU A 15 -15.10 -19.01 -18.56
N ILE A 16 -16.09 -18.44 -19.25
CA ILE A 16 -16.04 -17.05 -19.73
C ILE A 16 -15.88 -16.07 -18.56
N TYR A 17 -16.64 -16.23 -17.48
CA TYR A 17 -16.46 -15.43 -16.28
C TYR A 17 -15.06 -15.61 -15.68
N TYR A 18 -14.58 -16.84 -15.52
CA TYR A 18 -13.29 -17.10 -14.88
C TYR A 18 -12.11 -16.57 -15.70
N PHE A 19 -12.15 -16.71 -17.03
CA PHE A 19 -11.08 -16.28 -17.93
C PHE A 19 -11.17 -14.80 -18.33
N PHE A 20 -12.37 -14.25 -18.54
CA PHE A 20 -12.55 -12.88 -19.04
C PHE A 20 -13.17 -11.92 -18.00
N GLY A 21 -14.21 -12.34 -17.28
CA GLY A 21 -14.93 -11.47 -16.33
C GLY A 21 -14.20 -11.20 -15.01
N ARG A 22 -13.58 -12.23 -14.42
CA ARG A 22 -12.94 -12.19 -13.09
C ARG A 22 -11.78 -11.21 -13.08
N ARG A 23 -10.95 -11.21 -14.12
CA ARG A 23 -9.80 -10.30 -14.24
C ARG A 23 -10.25 -8.85 -14.36
N PHE A 24 -11.35 -8.59 -15.06
CA PHE A 24 -11.97 -7.28 -15.20
C PHE A 24 -12.58 -6.78 -13.88
N VAL A 25 -13.28 -7.64 -13.14
CA VAL A 25 -13.84 -7.31 -11.82
C VAL A 25 -12.73 -7.04 -10.80
N LEU A 26 -11.68 -7.87 -10.77
CA LEU A 26 -10.56 -7.69 -9.85
C LEU A 26 -9.76 -6.42 -10.17
N ALA A 27 -9.61 -6.07 -11.45
CA ALA A 27 -8.93 -4.84 -11.87
C ALA A 27 -9.62 -3.55 -11.41
N ARG A 28 -10.96 -3.58 -11.27
CA ARG A 28 -11.75 -2.43 -10.84
C ARG A 28 -11.91 -2.30 -9.33
N LYS A 29 -11.39 -3.24 -8.55
CA LYS A 29 -11.51 -3.18 -7.08
C LYS A 29 -10.69 -1.97 -6.55
N PRO A 30 -11.27 -1.12 -5.68
CA PRO A 30 -10.52 -0.05 -5.06
C PRO A 30 -9.38 -0.63 -4.22
N PHE A 31 -8.26 0.10 -4.18
CA PHE A 31 -7.13 -0.29 -3.35
C PHE A 31 -7.55 -0.26 -1.87
N SER A 32 -7.20 -1.31 -1.14
CA SER A 32 -7.40 -1.39 0.31
C SER A 32 -6.09 -1.84 0.96
N CYS A 33 -5.60 -1.03 1.89
CA CYS A 33 -4.37 -1.33 2.62
C CYS A 33 -4.59 -2.50 3.58
N LYS A 34 -3.90 -3.62 3.36
CA LYS A 34 -3.92 -4.80 4.26
C LYS A 34 -2.98 -4.71 5.45
N ARG A 35 -2.44 -3.52 5.76
CA ARG A 35 -1.52 -3.32 6.90
C ARG A 35 -0.33 -4.29 6.89
N CYS A 36 0.31 -4.46 5.73
CA CYS A 36 1.47 -5.36 5.57
C CYS A 36 2.81 -4.75 6.00
N GLY A 37 2.88 -3.45 6.26
CA GLY A 37 4.10 -2.77 6.74
C GLY A 37 5.18 -2.51 5.69
N LEU A 38 4.96 -2.87 4.42
CA LEU A 38 5.94 -2.66 3.35
C LEU A 38 6.25 -1.17 3.11
N CYS A 39 5.28 -0.28 3.32
CA CYS A 39 5.49 1.17 3.29
C CYS A 39 6.53 1.64 4.32
N CYS A 40 6.68 0.93 5.44
CA CYS A 40 7.66 1.29 6.48
C CYS A 40 9.09 0.89 6.09
N ARG A 41 9.32 0.17 4.98
CA ARG A 41 10.66 -0.14 4.45
C ARG A 41 11.20 0.92 3.49
N LEU A 42 10.39 1.91 3.15
CA LEU A 42 10.79 3.01 2.28
C LEU A 42 11.82 3.91 2.97
N ARG A 43 12.76 4.46 2.19
CA ARG A 43 13.60 5.55 2.67
C ARG A 43 12.91 6.86 2.34
N VAL A 44 12.36 7.52 3.35
CA VAL A 44 11.53 8.71 3.19
C VAL A 44 12.24 9.90 3.77
N LYS A 45 12.36 10.97 2.98
CA LYS A 45 12.79 12.30 3.43
C LYS A 45 11.55 13.16 3.62
N PRO A 46 11.05 13.36 4.86
CA PRO A 46 9.88 14.19 5.11
C PRO A 46 10.15 15.65 4.74
N THR A 47 9.11 16.37 4.31
CA THR A 47 9.17 17.83 4.12
C THR A 47 9.24 18.55 5.46
N ALA A 48 9.54 19.86 5.46
CA ALA A 48 9.52 20.66 6.69
C ALA A 48 8.15 20.62 7.38
N ASP A 49 7.06 20.71 6.62
CA ASP A 49 5.69 20.60 7.14
C ASP A 49 5.42 19.22 7.77
N ASP A 50 5.93 18.15 7.15
CA ASP A 50 5.79 16.79 7.67
C ASP A 50 6.53 16.64 9.01
N VAL A 51 7.73 17.22 9.12
CA VAL A 51 8.50 17.25 10.36
C VAL A 51 7.75 18.02 11.44
N ALA A 52 7.22 19.21 11.13
CA ALA A 52 6.45 20.01 12.08
C ALA A 52 5.21 19.27 12.61
N ARG A 53 4.47 18.55 11.73
CA ARG A 53 3.32 17.74 12.16
C ARG A 53 3.72 16.61 13.10
N ILE A 54 4.87 15.97 12.86
CA ILE A 54 5.39 14.89 13.71
C ILE A 54 5.85 15.45 15.07
N GLU A 55 6.44 16.65 15.09
CA GLU A 55 6.82 17.33 16.34
C GLU A 55 5.61 17.74 17.18
N ILE A 56 4.55 18.26 16.55
CA ILE A 56 3.27 18.56 17.21
C ILE A 56 2.65 17.28 17.80
N ALA A 57 2.85 16.13 17.16
CA ALA A 57 2.41 14.83 17.68
C ALA A 57 3.25 14.32 18.87
N GLY A 58 4.24 15.08 19.35
CA GLY A 58 5.01 14.82 20.56
C GLY A 58 6.38 14.17 20.34
N TYR A 59 6.83 13.99 19.09
CA TYR A 59 8.11 13.35 18.78
C TYR A 59 9.20 14.38 18.54
N LYS A 60 10.39 14.20 19.11
CA LYS A 60 11.50 15.15 18.86
C LYS A 60 12.23 14.79 17.57
N LYS A 61 12.57 15.79 16.75
CA LYS A 61 13.29 15.61 15.47
C LYS A 61 14.50 14.68 15.56
N ARG A 62 15.30 14.82 16.61
CA ARG A 62 16.49 13.99 16.86
C ARG A 62 16.19 12.50 17.05
N ASP A 63 14.97 12.15 17.42
CA ASP A 63 14.59 10.76 17.73
C ASP A 63 14.16 10.05 16.43
N PHE A 64 13.58 10.78 15.47
CA PHE A 64 13.05 10.18 14.25
C PHE A 64 13.75 10.55 12.93
N LEU A 65 14.68 11.51 12.89
CA LEU A 65 15.48 11.80 11.69
C LEU A 65 16.94 11.33 11.78
N ASP A 66 17.45 10.77 10.68
CA ASP A 66 18.86 10.46 10.49
C ASP A 66 19.68 11.71 10.13
N ALA A 67 21.01 11.61 10.13
CA ALA A 67 21.92 12.72 9.79
C ALA A 67 21.74 13.24 8.36
N ARG A 68 21.09 12.48 7.47
CA ARG A 68 20.79 12.85 6.09
C ARG A 68 19.38 13.44 5.94
N GLY A 69 18.65 13.60 7.05
CA GLY A 69 17.28 14.11 7.10
C GLY A 69 16.21 13.13 6.65
N ASN A 70 16.51 11.83 6.53
CA ASN A 70 15.50 10.80 6.30
C ASN A 70 14.90 10.33 7.62
N LEU A 71 13.75 9.70 7.58
CA LEU A 71 13.25 8.94 8.73
C LEU A 71 14.27 7.87 9.15
N LYS A 72 14.59 7.82 10.44
CA LYS A 72 15.45 6.79 11.03
C LYS A 72 14.87 5.42 10.79
N ARG A 73 15.79 4.45 10.70
CA ARG A 73 15.47 3.04 10.50
C ARG A 73 15.96 2.21 11.67
N THR A 74 15.19 1.19 12.00
CA THR A 74 15.59 0.13 12.91
C THR A 74 16.63 -0.77 12.25
N PRO A 75 17.41 -1.53 13.04
CA PRO A 75 18.34 -2.54 12.49
C PRO A 75 17.65 -3.57 11.59
N ALA A 76 16.37 -3.87 11.85
CA ALA A 76 15.54 -4.75 11.02
C ALA A 76 15.11 -4.12 9.67
N GLY A 77 15.51 -2.87 9.38
CA GLY A 77 15.24 -2.20 8.12
C GLY A 77 13.85 -1.54 8.02
N PHE A 78 13.10 -1.40 9.11
CA PHE A 78 11.84 -0.66 9.12
C PHE A 78 12.04 0.77 9.61
N CYS A 79 11.11 1.67 9.33
CA CYS A 79 11.08 3.01 9.91
C CYS A 79 10.91 2.94 11.43
N THR A 80 11.45 3.92 12.16
CA THR A 80 11.33 4.03 13.62
C THR A 80 9.89 4.03 14.15
N PHE A 81 8.90 4.38 13.31
CA PHE A 81 7.48 4.42 13.67
C PHE A 81 6.74 3.12 13.35
N PHE A 82 7.44 2.08 12.90
CA PHE A 82 6.85 0.78 12.64
C PHE A 82 6.50 0.07 13.95
N GLU A 83 5.27 -0.38 14.04
CA GLU A 83 4.79 -1.23 15.12
C GLU A 83 4.15 -2.49 14.54
N PHE A 84 4.16 -3.57 15.30
CA PHE A 84 3.45 -4.79 14.97
C PHE A 84 2.51 -5.11 16.14
N LYS A 85 1.21 -5.04 15.90
CA LYS A 85 0.14 -5.21 16.90
C LYS A 85 -0.92 -6.13 16.33
N ASP A 86 -1.37 -7.11 17.09
CA ASP A 86 -2.43 -8.06 16.71
C ASP A 86 -2.18 -8.73 15.34
N SER A 87 -0.93 -9.15 15.10
CA SER A 87 -0.50 -9.74 13.83
C SER A 87 -0.61 -8.82 12.60
N LEU A 88 -0.79 -7.51 12.81
CA LEU A 88 -0.88 -6.50 11.76
C LEU A 88 0.18 -5.41 11.94
N ALA A 89 0.72 -4.92 10.82
CA ALA A 89 1.58 -3.74 10.89
C ALA A 89 0.77 -2.49 11.24
N ALA A 90 1.35 -1.64 12.07
CA ALA A 90 0.82 -0.35 12.46
C ALA A 90 1.91 0.72 12.30
N CYS A 91 1.46 1.98 12.21
CA CYS A 91 2.34 3.12 12.26
C CYS A 91 1.95 3.95 13.48
N SER A 92 2.89 4.18 14.40
CA SER A 92 2.62 4.93 15.63
C SER A 92 2.21 6.39 15.36
N ILE A 93 2.59 6.95 14.21
CA ILE A 93 2.23 8.29 13.76
C ILE A 93 1.16 8.29 12.66
N GLN A 94 0.19 7.37 12.69
CA GLN A 94 -0.80 7.21 11.63
C GLN A 94 -1.44 8.54 11.17
N ASN A 95 -1.80 9.42 12.11
CA ASN A 95 -2.43 10.72 11.83
C ASN A 95 -1.44 11.81 11.39
N ALA A 96 -0.15 11.66 11.72
CA ALA A 96 0.91 12.62 11.40
C ALA A 96 1.87 12.09 10.32
N LYS A 97 1.46 11.07 9.54
CA LYS A 97 2.30 10.48 8.51
C LYS A 97 2.80 11.55 7.52
N PRO A 98 4.06 11.42 7.06
CA PRO A 98 4.54 12.17 5.91
C PRO A 98 3.66 11.93 4.69
N LYS A 99 3.52 12.93 3.82
CA LYS A 99 2.65 12.84 2.63
C LYS A 99 3.06 11.66 1.74
N LEU A 100 4.37 11.44 1.58
CA LEU A 100 4.94 10.30 0.84
C LEU A 100 4.53 8.94 1.42
N CYS A 101 4.43 8.82 2.75
CA CYS A 101 3.98 7.59 3.40
C CYS A 101 2.47 7.38 3.28
N ALA A 102 1.70 8.47 3.29
CA ALA A 102 0.25 8.44 3.17
C ALA A 102 -0.23 8.13 1.75
N SER A 103 0.51 8.57 0.72
CA SER A 103 0.16 8.32 -0.69
C SER A 103 0.57 6.93 -1.18
N TRP A 104 1.52 6.26 -0.52
CA TRP A 104 1.98 4.94 -0.93
C TRP A 104 0.82 3.91 -0.97
N PRO A 105 0.73 3.05 -2.00
CA PRO A 105 1.73 2.74 -3.03
C PRO A 105 1.72 3.65 -4.25
N GLU A 106 0.87 4.67 -4.29
CA GLU A 106 0.78 5.59 -5.42
C GLU A 106 1.79 6.73 -5.27
N GLY A 107 2.35 7.16 -6.40
CA GLY A 107 3.25 8.29 -6.46
C GLY A 107 3.20 8.99 -7.82
N LYS A 108 3.93 10.10 -7.92
CA LYS A 108 4.13 10.85 -9.16
C LYS A 108 5.62 11.12 -9.36
N ILE A 109 6.14 10.82 -10.54
CA ILE A 109 7.49 11.17 -10.99
C ILE A 109 7.33 11.96 -12.30
N PHE A 110 7.84 13.20 -12.34
CA PHE A 110 7.69 14.10 -13.50
C PHE A 110 6.26 14.21 -14.05
N GLY A 111 5.26 14.23 -13.16
CA GLY A 111 3.84 14.30 -13.53
C GLY A 111 3.22 12.96 -13.94
N VAL A 112 4.02 11.93 -14.22
CA VAL A 112 3.56 10.58 -14.54
C VAL A 112 3.22 9.85 -13.24
N LYS A 113 1.99 9.34 -13.15
CA LYS A 113 1.58 8.49 -12.02
C LYS A 113 2.30 7.14 -12.13
N TYR A 114 2.78 6.65 -11.00
CA TYR A 114 3.33 5.31 -10.90
C TYR A 114 2.80 4.62 -9.65
N ASP A 115 2.85 3.31 -9.68
CA ASP A 115 2.53 2.46 -8.55
C ASP A 115 3.73 1.64 -8.10
N ASP A 116 3.88 1.54 -6.79
CA ASP A 116 4.94 0.76 -6.19
C ASP A 116 4.60 -0.74 -6.23
N THR A 117 5.30 -1.46 -7.09
CA THR A 117 5.15 -2.91 -7.30
C THR A 117 5.51 -3.76 -6.08
N ARG A 118 6.11 -3.18 -5.03
CA ARG A 118 6.31 -3.86 -3.74
C ARG A 118 4.98 -4.09 -3.03
N CYS A 119 3.94 -3.30 -3.31
CA CYS A 119 2.62 -3.53 -2.75
C CYS A 119 1.94 -4.74 -3.40
N SER A 120 1.92 -5.88 -2.70
CA SER A 120 1.25 -7.10 -3.19
C SER A 120 -0.25 -6.94 -3.43
N GLN A 121 -0.88 -5.92 -2.84
CA GLN A 121 -2.30 -5.62 -3.01
C GLN A 121 -2.61 -4.69 -4.17
N TYR A 122 -1.61 -3.95 -4.66
CA TYR A 122 -1.80 -3.02 -5.76
C TYR A 122 -1.63 -3.68 -7.14
N LYS A 123 -0.91 -4.82 -7.19
CA LYS A 123 -0.56 -5.61 -8.39
C LYS A 123 -1.72 -6.23 -9.21
N GLY A 124 -2.96 -5.84 -8.97
CA GLY A 124 -4.13 -6.42 -9.64
C GLY A 124 -4.88 -5.49 -10.59
N LYS A 125 -4.51 -4.20 -10.66
CA LYS A 125 -5.21 -3.23 -11.53
C LYS A 125 -4.67 -3.36 -12.96
N LEU A 126 -5.54 -3.78 -13.90
CA LEU A 126 -5.30 -3.50 -15.32
C LEU A 126 -5.31 -1.97 -15.46
N ILE A 127 -4.17 -1.39 -15.83
CA ILE A 127 -4.05 0.02 -16.23
C ILE A 127 -4.63 0.15 -17.63
#